data_AF-A0AAW8KI22-F1
#
_entry.id   AF-A0AAW8KI22-F1
#
_cell.length_a   1.000
_cell.length_b   1.000
_cell.length_c   1.000
_cell.angle_alpha   90.00
_cell.angle_beta   90.00
_cell.angle_gamma   90.00
#
_symmetry.space_group_name_H-M   'P 1'
#
loop_
_entity.id
_entity.type
_entity.pdbx_description
1 polymer ?
#
loop_
_entity_poly.entity_id
_entity_poly.type
_entity_poly.pdbx_seq_one_letter_code
_entity_poly.pdbx_strand_id
1 'polypeptide(L)' 'RLGIVDRVFTRIGASDDLSSGQSTFMVEMNEVAQILKHATARSLLILDEIGRGTSTFDGMAIARAVLEHVANPRKL' A
#
# COMPACT_ATOMS: atom_id res chain seq x y z
N ARG A 1 -25.30 0.22 -6.31
CA ARG A 1 -25.01 1.67 -6.18
C ARG A 1 -23.60 1.79 -5.59
N LEU A 2 -22.73 2.63 -6.15
CA LEU A 2 -21.41 2.92 -5.58
C LEU A 2 -21.56 3.90 -4.41
N GLY A 3 -20.89 3.61 -3.28
CA GLY A 3 -20.83 4.53 -2.14
C GLY A 3 -19.91 5.71 -2.44
N ILE A 4 -20.21 6.88 -1.86
CA ILE A 4 -19.35 8.06 -2.02
C ILE A 4 -18.11 7.86 -1.13
N VAL A 5 -16.94 7.85 -1.76
CA VAL A 5 -15.64 7.76 -1.09
C VAL A 5 -15.06 9.15 -0.88
N ASP A 6 -14.27 9.34 0.16
CA ASP A 6 -13.62 10.62 0.44
C ASP A 6 -12.31 10.80 -0.34
N ARG A 7 -11.57 9.71 -0.60
CA ARG A 7 -10.33 9.70 -1.36
C ARG A 7 -10.08 8.34 -2.02
N VAL A 8 -9.38 8.35 -3.14
CA VAL A 8 -8.89 7.13 -3.81
C VAL A 8 -7.37 7.09 -3.67
N PHE A 9 -6.85 5.98 -3.16
CA PHE A 9 -5.43 5.68 -3.05
C PHE A 9 -5.08 4.51 -3.96
N THR A 10 -3.98 4.63 -4.69
CA THR A 10 -3.52 3.59 -5.60
C THR A 10 -2.04 3.33 -5.36
N ARG A 11 -1.69 2.08 -5.08
CA ARG A 11 -0.35 1.55 -5.26
C ARG A 11 -0.45 0.49 -6.34
N ILE A 12 -0.12 0.88 -7.57
CA ILE A 12 -0.13 -0.01 -8.73
C ILE A 12 1.30 -0.04 -9.25
N GLY A 13 1.80 -1.23 -9.59
CA GLY A 13 3.15 -1.39 -10.14
C GLY A 13 3.25 -0.71 -11.51
N ALA A 14 3.67 0.55 -11.55
CA ALA A 14 4.20 1.15 -12.76
C ALA A 14 5.66 0.74 -12.87
N SER A 15 5.99 0.01 -13.94
CA SER A 15 7.36 -0.33 -14.30
C SER A 15 8.21 0.95 -14.33
N ASP A 16 9.32 0.88 -13.61
CA ASP A 16 10.55 1.63 -13.84
C ASP A 16 10.49 3.16 -13.71
N ASP A 17 10.81 3.64 -12.50
CA ASP A 17 11.71 4.80 -12.38
C ASP A 17 12.87 4.42 -11.47
N LEU A 18 13.89 3.82 -12.09
CA LEU A 18 15.16 3.43 -11.47
C LEU A 18 16.07 4.66 -11.31
N SER A 19 15.55 5.76 -10.76
CA SER A 19 16.31 7.02 -10.68
C SER A 19 16.19 7.66 -9.30
N SER A 20 17.23 7.49 -8.47
CA SER A 20 17.67 8.43 -7.40
C SER A 20 18.57 7.81 -6.31
N GLY A 21 19.01 6.55 -6.43
CA GLY A 21 19.89 5.93 -5.42
C GLY A 21 19.17 5.48 -4.15
N GLN A 22 17.85 5.30 -4.23
CA GLN A 22 17.03 4.68 -3.18
C GLN A 22 16.56 3.29 -3.65
N SER A 23 16.44 2.33 -2.72
CA SER A 23 15.90 1.01 -3.03
C SER A 23 14.45 1.12 -3.50
N THR A 24 14.11 0.48 -4.62
CA THR A 24 12.73 0.42 -5.14
C THR A 24 11.77 -0.05 -4.05
N PHE A 25 12.14 -1.10 -3.31
CA PHE A 25 11.35 -1.59 -2.19
C PHE A 25 11.09 -0.50 -1.12
N MET A 26 12.09 0.32 -0.81
CA MET A 26 11.92 1.39 0.18
C MET A 26 10.98 2.49 -0.31
N VAL A 27 11.03 2.85 -1.59
CA VAL A 27 10.09 3.82 -2.19
C VAL A 27 8.67 3.27 -2.11
N GLU A 28 8.48 2.00 -2.48
CA GLU A 28 7.18 1.33 -2.38
C GLU A 28 6.64 1.29 -0.95
N MET A 29 7.49 0.97 0.03
CA MET A 29 7.07 0.95 1.44
C MET A 29 6.74 2.35 1.96
N ASN A 30 7.41 3.40 1.49
CA ASN A 30 7.06 4.78 1.81
C ASN A 30 5.70 5.17 1.21
N GLU A 31 5.39 4.77 -0.02
CA GLU A 31 4.06 4.98 -0.62
C GLU A 31 2.96 4.29 0.20
N VAL A 32 3.16 3.02 0.56
CA VAL A 32 2.23 2.28 1.42
C VAL A 32 2.06 2.97 2.77
N ALA A 33 3.14 3.43 3.41
CA ALA A 33 3.06 4.17 4.67
C ALA A 33 2.26 5.47 4.54
N GLN A 34 2.42 6.21 3.43
CA GLN A 34 1.64 7.42 3.18
C GLN A 34 0.16 7.12 2.96
N ILE A 35 -0.17 6.04 2.26
CA ILE A 35 -1.56 5.58 2.10
C ILE A 35 -2.16 5.27 3.47
N LEU A 36 -1.50 4.42 4.27
CA LEU A 36 -2.01 4.01 5.58
C LEU A 36 -2.20 5.19 6.54
N LYS A 37 -1.31 6.20 6.48
CA LYS A 37 -1.40 7.38 7.34
C LYS A 37 -2.60 8.28 7.03
N HIS A 38 -3.09 8.29 5.79
CA HIS A 38 -4.12 9.23 5.33
C HIS A 38 -5.43 8.55 4.93
N ALA A 39 -5.44 7.22 4.81
CA ALA A 39 -6.63 6.44 4.56
C ALA A 39 -7.61 6.58 5.73
N THR A 40 -8.90 6.66 5.39
CA THR A 40 -9.99 6.64 6.36
C THR A 40 -10.90 5.46 6.06
N ALA A 41 -11.82 5.16 6.97
CA ALA A 41 -12.88 4.17 6.75
C ALA A 41 -13.77 4.43 5.50
N ARG A 42 -13.72 5.62 4.88
CA ARG A 42 -14.47 5.92 3.64
C ARG A 42 -13.58 6.00 2.39
N SER A 43 -12.28 5.71 2.51
CA SER A 43 -11.36 5.76 1.39
C SER A 43 -11.40 4.48 0.56
N LEU A 44 -11.17 4.61 -0.74
CA LEU A 44 -10.97 3.48 -1.65
C LEU A 44 -9.47 3.23 -1.82
N LEU A 45 -9.01 2.05 -1.43
CA LEU A 45 -7.61 1.63 -1.60
C LEU A 45 -7.52 0.57 -2.69
N ILE A 46 -6.62 0.77 -3.64
CA ILE A 46 -6.26 -0.20 -4.68
C ILE A 46 -4.77 -0.48 -4.51
N LEU A 47 -4.43 -1.71 -4.11
CA LEU A 47 -3.09 -2.12 -3.75
C LEU A 47 -2.67 -3.31 -4.62
N ASP A 48 -1.51 -3.22 -5.23
CA ASP A 48 -0.94 -4.23 -6.12
C ASP A 48 0.49 -4.57 -5.70
N GLU A 49 0.83 -5.86 -5.73
CA GLU A 49 2.16 -6.43 -5.43
C GLU A 49 2.88 -5.87 -4.19
N ILE A 50 2.18 -5.59 -3.08
CA ILE A 50 2.82 -5.14 -1.83
C ILE A 50 3.84 -6.17 -1.34
N GLY A 51 5.04 -5.70 -0.98
CA GLY A 51 6.09 -6.55 -0.43
C GLY A 51 6.96 -7.22 -1.49
N ARG A 52 6.84 -6.85 -2.76
CA ARG A 52 7.78 -7.25 -3.82
C ARG A 52 9.15 -6.63 -3.60
N GLY A 53 10.22 -7.33 -3.96
CA GLY A 53 11.59 -6.79 -3.84
C GLY A 53 12.26 -7.03 -2.48
N THR A 54 11.67 -7.90 -1.64
CA THR A 54 12.28 -8.45 -0.43
C THR A 54 12.14 -9.99 -0.40
N SER A 55 12.60 -10.67 0.65
CA SER A 55 12.45 -12.11 0.84
C SER A 55 10.98 -12.52 0.74
N THR A 56 10.67 -13.69 0.16
CA THR A 56 9.28 -14.16 -0.01
C THR A 56 8.47 -14.14 1.28
N PHE A 57 9.05 -14.62 2.39
CA PHE A 57 8.37 -14.63 3.69
C PHE A 57 8.16 -13.23 4.26
N ASP A 58 9.15 -12.34 4.11
CA ASP A 58 9.05 -10.95 4.57
C ASP A 58 8.00 -10.18 3.74
N GLY A 59 7.99 -10.36 2.42
CA GLY A 59 7.01 -9.75 1.53
C GLY A 59 5.59 -10.19 1.85
N MET A 60 5.38 -11.50 2.05
CA MET A 60 4.08 -12.04 2.50
C MET A 60 3.67 -11.51 3.88
N ALA A 61 4.60 -11.43 4.83
CA ALA A 61 4.33 -10.93 6.17
C ALA A 61 3.90 -9.46 6.14
N ILE A 62 4.57 -8.63 5.35
CA ILE A 62 4.23 -7.22 5.15
C ILE A 62 2.87 -7.10 4.47
N ALA A 63 2.65 -7.79 3.35
CA ALA A 63 1.39 -7.74 2.62
C ALA A 63 0.20 -8.12 3.52
N ARG A 64 0.36 -9.19 4.31
CA ARG A 64 -0.64 -9.62 5.28
C ARG A 64 -0.88 -8.57 6.36
N ALA A 65 0.17 -8.03 6.96
CA ALA A 65 0.04 -7.02 8.02
C ALA A 65 -0.66 -5.74 7.51
N VAL A 66 -0.37 -5.31 6.28
CA VAL A 66 -1.02 -4.17 5.64
C VAL A 66 -2.50 -4.47 5.40
N LEU A 67 -2.84 -5.62 4.82
CA LEU A 67 -4.22 -6.03 4.59
C LEU A 67 -5.02 -6.13 5.89
N GLU A 68 -4.46 -6.75 6.93
CA GLU A 68 -5.09 -6.84 8.24
C GLU A 68 -5.24 -5.47 8.92
N HIS A 69 -4.35 -4.52 8.64
CA HIS A 69 -4.47 -3.16 9.13
C HIS A 69 -5.65 -2.43 8.48
N VAL A 70 -5.74 -2.45 7.14
CA VAL A 70 -6.78 -1.71 6.40
C VAL A 70 -8.15 -2.36 6.47
N ALA A 71 -8.22 -3.68 6.60
CA ALA A 71 -9.49 -4.39 6.73
C ALA A 71 -10.10 -4.25 8.14
N ASN A 72 -9.37 -3.69 9.11
CA ASN A 72 -9.85 -3.53 10.48
C ASN A 72 -10.63 -2.22 10.65
N PRO A 73 -11.95 -2.26 10.89
CA PRO A 73 -12.79 -1.06 11.02
C PRO A 73 -12.46 -0.18 12.24
N ARG A 74 -11.62 -0.65 13.16
CA ARG A 74 -11.16 0.12 14.33
C ARG A 74 -9.83 0.84 14.08
N LYS A 75 -9.15 0.54 12.98
CA LYS A 75 -7.81 1.09 12.66
C LYS A 75 -7.86 2.19 11.58
N LEU A 76 -8.90 2.23 10.75
CA LEU A 76 -9.18 3.27 9.75
C LEU A 76 -10.37 4.14 10.13
#